data_AF-G4RNG4-F1
#
_entry.id   AF-G4RNG4-F1
#
_cell.length_a   1.000
_cell.length_b   1.000
_cell.length_c   1.000
_cell.angle_alpha   90.00
_cell.angle_beta   90.00
_cell.angle_gamma   90.00
#
_symmetry.space_group_name_H-M   'P 1'
#
loop_
_entity.id
_entity.type
_entity.pdbx_description
1 polymer ?
#
loop_
_entity_poly.entity_id
_entity_poly.type
_entity_poly.pdbx_seq_one_letter_code
_entity_poly.pdbx_strand_id
1 'polypeptide(L)'
;MSQVISCGSYQCIASPVDWTAIDVLAFLTVIWIIVTFIYKGLRQYKVMRYPQIQMVIPYARWEAALVKEKPPIRAGAAVKYFFVTLFKDVLAMGILKCEAGLTDAEIVRTGKAKRAAKLMIVWGFIFAAISTTLAYLTFPHNEIVLNLTNPARVFGMIGGVLMIVGSLLWLSVRYKEVNYRGWWHWLGAEYLPFLVLLIGISGFVLQAALLAYAASPDSTAAVAFLWFAVHLHAIPVALFFWAFFWTNADHIIYAFLWRIQEYADKEIAGAMTRLPPTSIPPLNKSGKEIQPGY
;
A
#
# COMPACT_ATOMS: atom_id res chain seq x y z
N MET A 1 -25.67 27.52 13.87
CA MET A 1 -26.37 27.04 12.67
C MET A 1 -25.40 26.97 11.52
N SER A 2 -24.75 25.83 11.34
CA SER A 2 -24.09 25.49 10.07
C SER A 2 -25.19 25.22 9.04
N GLN A 3 -25.31 26.10 8.03
CA GLN A 3 -26.33 25.95 7.01
C GLN A 3 -25.92 24.88 5.99
N VAL A 4 -26.86 24.02 5.62
CA VAL A 4 -26.69 23.12 4.47
C VAL A 4 -26.76 23.96 3.21
N ILE A 5 -25.71 23.91 2.39
CA ILE A 5 -25.57 24.68 1.16
C ILE A 5 -25.50 23.75 -0.05
N SER A 6 -25.86 24.29 -1.22
CA SER A 6 -25.73 23.57 -2.49
C SER A 6 -24.32 23.77 -3.05
N CYS A 7 -23.62 22.67 -3.33
CA CYS A 7 -22.30 22.64 -3.95
C CYS A 7 -22.38 21.94 -5.31
N GLY A 8 -22.84 22.68 -6.33
CA GLY A 8 -23.09 22.10 -7.64
C GLY A 8 -24.23 21.08 -7.60
N SER A 9 -23.93 19.80 -7.85
CA SER A 9 -24.92 18.70 -7.85
C SER A 9 -25.11 18.03 -6.48
N TYR A 10 -24.39 18.47 -5.44
CA TYR A 10 -24.42 17.85 -4.11
C TYR A 10 -24.82 18.84 -3.02
N GLN A 11 -25.30 18.30 -1.89
CA GLN A 11 -25.49 19.06 -0.66
C GLN A 11 -24.23 18.99 0.20
N CYS A 12 -23.82 20.12 0.76
CA CYS A 12 -22.71 20.18 1.71
C CYS A 12 -23.08 20.92 2.98
N ILE A 13 -22.24 20.72 4.00
CA ILE A 13 -22.27 21.46 5.24
C ILE A 13 -20.87 21.97 5.55
N ALA A 14 -20.77 23.18 6.13
CA ALA A 14 -19.51 23.72 6.57
C ALA A 14 -18.84 22.77 7.57
N SER A 15 -17.56 22.47 7.34
CA SER A 15 -16.79 21.64 8.25
C SER A 15 -16.44 22.42 9.52
N PRO A 16 -16.65 21.86 10.72
CA PRO A 16 -16.17 22.45 11.97
C PRO A 16 -14.68 22.19 12.20
N VAL A 17 -14.05 21.37 11.35
CA VAL A 17 -12.61 21.09 11.33
C VAL A 17 -11.99 21.86 10.15
N ASP A 18 -10.93 22.61 10.42
CA ASP A 18 -10.11 23.21 9.37
C ASP A 18 -9.23 22.13 8.73
N TRP A 19 -9.43 21.88 7.44
CA TRP A 19 -8.72 20.85 6.70
C TRP A 19 -7.30 21.27 6.31
N THR A 20 -6.92 22.54 6.51
CA THR A 20 -5.58 23.05 6.23
C THR A 20 -4.49 22.25 6.96
N ALA A 21 -4.72 21.87 8.22
CA ALA A 21 -3.75 21.06 8.97
C ALA A 21 -3.54 19.67 8.36
N ILE A 22 -4.59 19.08 7.77
CA ILE A 22 -4.53 17.79 7.10
C ILE A 22 -3.81 17.92 5.76
N ASP A 23 -4.05 19.01 5.03
CA ASP A 23 -3.35 19.31 3.78
C ASP A 23 -1.85 19.49 4.01
N VAL A 24 -1.47 20.21 5.07
CA VAL A 24 -0.07 20.36 5.48
C VAL A 24 0.54 19.00 5.83
N LEU A 25 -0.17 18.17 6.59
CA LEU A 25 0.30 16.81 6.93
C LEU A 25 0.46 15.95 5.67
N ALA A 26 -0.46 16.03 4.72
CA ALA A 26 -0.38 15.32 3.44
C ALA A 26 0.83 15.80 2.62
N PHE A 27 1.04 17.11 2.52
CA PHE A 27 2.19 17.70 1.85
C PHE A 27 3.52 17.26 2.46
N LEU A 28 3.64 17.33 3.79
CA LEU A 28 4.83 16.86 4.52
C LEU A 28 5.04 15.35 4.31
N THR A 29 3.96 14.56 4.24
CA THR A 29 4.04 13.12 3.96
C THR A 29 4.56 12.85 2.56
N VAL A 30 4.13 13.61 1.55
CA VAL A 30 4.67 13.50 0.18
C VAL A 30 6.16 13.83 0.15
N ILE A 31 6.57 14.94 0.78
CA ILE A 31 8.00 15.30 0.89
C ILE A 31 8.77 14.16 1.57
N TRP A 32 8.25 13.61 2.67
CA TRP A 32 8.87 12.50 3.39
C TRP A 32 9.06 11.27 2.50
N ILE A 33 8.05 10.90 1.72
CA ILE A 33 8.13 9.77 0.77
C ILE A 33 9.26 10.01 -0.24
N ILE A 34 9.31 11.20 -0.85
CA ILE A 34 10.33 11.57 -1.84
C ILE A 34 11.73 11.54 -1.20
N VAL A 35 11.91 12.19 -0.06
CA VAL A 35 13.19 12.25 0.66
C VAL A 35 13.64 10.85 1.08
N THR A 36 12.73 10.01 1.58
CA THR A 36 13.09 8.65 2.02
C THR A 36 13.43 7.75 0.85
N PHE A 37 12.70 7.88 -0.27
CA PHE A 37 13.01 7.16 -1.50
C PHE A 37 14.39 7.55 -2.05
N ILE A 38 14.70 8.85 -2.10
CA ILE A 38 16.02 9.36 -2.50
C ILE A 38 17.08 8.89 -1.51
N TYR A 39 16.87 9.04 -0.20
CA TYR A 39 17.82 8.64 0.83
C TYR A 39 18.15 7.14 0.77
N LYS A 40 17.14 6.29 0.66
CA LYS A 40 17.35 4.83 0.55
C LYS A 40 17.93 4.42 -0.79
N GLY A 41 17.52 5.05 -1.88
CA GLY A 41 18.11 4.86 -3.21
C GLY A 41 19.60 5.21 -3.22
N LEU A 42 19.97 6.37 -2.65
CA LEU A 42 21.35 6.85 -2.60
C LEU A 42 22.22 6.08 -1.59
N ARG A 43 21.73 5.80 -0.38
CA ARG A 43 22.55 5.23 0.71
C ARG A 43 22.43 3.72 0.91
N GLN A 44 21.57 3.01 0.17
CA GLN A 44 21.48 1.53 0.20
C GLN A 44 21.22 0.91 1.59
N TYR A 45 20.76 1.69 2.56
CA TYR A 45 20.60 1.19 3.93
C TYR A 45 19.46 0.17 4.00
N LYS A 46 19.81 -1.06 4.41
CA LYS A 46 18.94 -2.20 4.71
C LYS A 46 18.23 -2.87 3.53
N VAL A 47 18.90 -3.02 2.39
CA VAL A 47 18.55 -4.06 1.39
C VAL A 47 19.14 -5.43 1.79
N MET A 48 19.44 -5.66 3.08
CA MET A 48 20.25 -6.81 3.55
C MET A 48 19.63 -7.57 4.73
N ARG A 49 18.33 -7.38 5.04
CA ARG A 49 17.68 -8.04 6.19
C ARG A 49 16.54 -9.01 5.86
N TYR A 50 16.24 -9.26 4.58
CA TYR A 50 15.24 -10.28 4.21
C TYR A 50 15.87 -11.41 3.40
N PRO A 51 15.66 -12.68 3.79
CA PRO A 51 16.22 -13.85 3.13
C PRO A 51 15.63 -14.14 1.74
N GLN A 52 14.79 -13.25 1.20
CA GLN A 52 14.28 -13.29 -0.17
C GLN A 52 14.63 -12.03 -0.98
N ILE A 53 15.61 -11.24 -0.52
CA ILE A 53 16.24 -10.24 -1.37
C ILE A 53 17.11 -10.98 -2.36
N GLN A 54 16.48 -11.43 -3.44
CA GLN A 54 17.16 -11.87 -4.65
C GLN A 54 17.46 -10.69 -5.57
N MET A 55 17.20 -9.47 -5.09
CA MET A 55 17.87 -8.25 -5.53
C MET A 55 19.23 -8.13 -4.81
N VAL A 56 20.09 -9.16 -4.90
CA VAL A 56 21.48 -9.15 -4.39
C VAL A 56 22.39 -8.43 -5.39
N ILE A 57 21.95 -7.27 -5.88
CA ILE A 57 22.83 -6.31 -6.53
C ILE A 57 22.74 -5.05 -5.69
N PRO A 58 23.81 -4.69 -4.94
CA PRO A 58 23.91 -3.39 -4.27
C PRO A 58 23.48 -2.28 -5.24
N TYR A 59 22.68 -1.29 -4.83
CA TYR A 59 22.11 -0.30 -5.76
C TYR A 59 23.16 0.40 -6.65
N ALA A 60 24.41 0.51 -6.19
CA ALA A 60 25.55 1.04 -6.96
C ALA A 60 26.09 0.04 -7.99
N ARG A 61 26.04 -1.27 -7.71
CA ARG A 61 26.26 -2.31 -8.72
C ARG A 61 25.04 -2.44 -9.65
N TRP A 62 23.84 -2.11 -9.17
CA TRP A 62 22.59 -2.08 -9.94
C TRP A 62 22.63 -0.93 -10.93
N GLU A 63 22.94 0.30 -10.49
CA GLU A 63 23.22 1.42 -11.39
C GLU A 63 24.46 1.15 -12.25
N ALA A 64 25.59 0.71 -11.72
CA ALA A 64 26.79 0.55 -12.56
C ALA A 64 26.65 -0.55 -13.63
N ALA A 65 25.96 -1.66 -13.32
CA ALA A 65 25.73 -2.74 -14.29
C ALA A 65 24.53 -2.47 -15.22
N LEU A 66 23.42 -1.90 -14.70
CA LEU A 66 22.24 -1.59 -15.51
C LEU A 66 22.31 -0.24 -16.20
N VAL A 67 22.93 0.83 -15.67
CA VAL A 67 23.06 2.12 -16.40
C VAL A 67 23.89 1.95 -17.67
N LYS A 68 24.82 0.98 -17.69
CA LYS A 68 25.58 0.64 -18.88
C LYS A 68 24.77 -0.10 -19.95
N GLU A 69 23.69 -0.80 -19.55
CA GLU A 69 22.86 -1.63 -20.45
C GLU A 69 21.36 -1.30 -20.45
N LYS A 70 20.93 -0.26 -19.71
CA LYS A 70 19.52 0.09 -19.49
C LYS A 70 18.98 0.58 -20.82
N PRO A 71 17.96 -0.09 -21.37
CA PRO A 71 17.23 0.54 -22.44
C PRO A 71 16.59 1.82 -21.91
N PRO A 72 16.69 2.95 -22.63
CA PRO A 72 15.99 4.16 -22.25
C PRO A 72 14.48 3.89 -22.26
N ILE A 73 13.86 3.89 -21.08
CA ILE A 73 12.41 3.76 -20.97
C ILE A 73 11.80 5.12 -21.29
N ARG A 74 11.12 5.22 -22.43
CA ARG A 74 10.33 6.42 -22.78
C ARG A 74 9.20 6.61 -21.76
N ALA A 75 8.83 7.85 -21.45
CA ALA A 75 7.77 8.16 -20.48
C ALA A 75 6.45 7.40 -20.77
N GLY A 76 6.03 7.33 -22.04
CA GLY A 76 4.84 6.56 -22.43
C GLY A 76 4.96 5.05 -22.19
N ALA A 77 6.16 4.48 -22.35
CA ALA A 77 6.42 3.07 -22.06
C ALA A 77 6.43 2.81 -20.55
N ALA A 78 7.01 3.72 -19.75
CA ALA A 78 6.96 3.65 -18.29
C ALA A 78 5.52 3.63 -17.77
N VAL A 79 4.65 4.50 -18.30
CA VAL A 79 3.22 4.55 -17.94
C VAL A 79 2.50 3.28 -18.39
N LYS A 80 2.72 2.81 -19.62
CA LYS A 80 2.17 1.54 -20.13
C LYS A 80 2.54 0.39 -19.19
N TYR A 81 3.82 0.21 -18.90
CA TYR A 81 4.29 -0.89 -18.07
C TYR A 81 3.87 -0.75 -16.62
N PHE A 82 3.75 0.47 -16.09
CA PHE A 82 3.13 0.70 -14.79
C PHE A 82 1.74 0.09 -14.73
N PHE A 83 0.88 0.35 -15.72
CA PHE A 83 -0.46 -0.23 -15.78
C PHE A 83 -0.45 -1.73 -16.04
N VAL A 84 0.45 -2.24 -16.89
CA VAL A 84 0.60 -3.68 -17.08
C VAL A 84 1.00 -4.36 -15.78
N THR A 85 1.98 -3.83 -15.05
CA THR A 85 2.38 -4.36 -13.74
C THR A 85 1.24 -4.24 -12.73
N LEU A 86 0.53 -3.10 -12.69
CA LEU A 86 -0.60 -2.86 -11.78
C LEU A 86 -1.79 -3.80 -12.03
N PHE A 87 -2.15 -4.06 -13.28
CA PHE A 87 -3.32 -4.88 -13.59
C PHE A 87 -2.96 -6.33 -13.83
N LYS A 88 -1.90 -6.65 -14.56
CA LYS A 88 -1.53 -8.03 -14.88
C LYS A 88 -0.79 -8.70 -13.73
N ASP A 89 0.27 -8.08 -13.22
CA ASP A 89 1.17 -8.75 -12.27
C ASP A 89 0.65 -8.70 -10.83
N VAL A 90 -0.01 -7.62 -10.42
CA VAL A 90 -0.68 -7.57 -9.11
C VAL A 90 -1.84 -8.58 -9.07
N LEU A 91 -2.70 -8.65 -10.10
CA LEU A 91 -3.78 -9.66 -10.17
C LEU A 91 -3.22 -11.09 -10.19
N ALA A 92 -2.15 -11.32 -10.94
CA ALA A 92 -1.45 -12.59 -10.97
C ALA A 92 -0.62 -12.86 -9.70
N MET A 93 -0.50 -11.87 -8.79
CA MET A 93 0.34 -11.92 -7.59
C MET A 93 1.82 -12.18 -7.89
N GLY A 94 2.27 -11.84 -9.11
CA GLY A 94 3.63 -12.02 -9.60
C GLY A 94 4.67 -11.12 -8.92
N ILE A 95 4.22 -10.06 -8.24
CA ILE A 95 5.04 -9.10 -7.47
C ILE A 95 5.18 -9.52 -6.01
N LEU A 96 4.19 -10.23 -5.46
CA LEU A 96 4.07 -10.56 -4.04
C LEU A 96 4.38 -12.03 -3.71
N LYS A 97 5.10 -12.73 -4.61
CA LYS A 97 5.58 -14.12 -4.44
C LYS A 97 6.67 -14.27 -3.37
N CYS A 98 6.64 -13.45 -2.32
CA CYS A 98 7.61 -13.44 -1.24
C CYS A 98 7.45 -14.63 -0.25
N GLU A 99 7.25 -15.84 -0.77
CA GLU A 99 7.02 -17.06 0.02
C GLU A 99 8.06 -18.17 -0.24
N ALA A 100 9.19 -17.87 -0.88
CA ALA A 100 10.32 -18.80 -1.01
C ALA A 100 11.27 -18.78 0.21
N GLY A 101 10.75 -19.09 1.40
CA GLY A 101 11.55 -19.15 2.61
C GLY A 101 10.86 -20.00 3.67
N LEU A 102 11.27 -21.27 3.73
CA LEU A 102 10.71 -22.41 4.48
C LEU A 102 9.72 -23.27 3.66
N THR A 103 9.69 -24.56 3.99
CA THR A 103 9.47 -25.73 3.12
C THR A 103 8.19 -25.69 2.27
N ASP A 104 8.19 -26.42 1.14
CA ASP A 104 7.03 -26.53 0.23
C ASP A 104 5.72 -26.93 0.94
N ALA A 105 5.83 -27.66 2.06
CA ALA A 105 4.68 -28.04 2.89
C ALA A 105 4.04 -26.85 3.65
N GLU A 106 4.82 -25.83 4.03
CA GLU A 106 4.34 -24.61 4.70
C GLU A 106 3.74 -23.61 3.69
N ILE A 107 4.28 -23.57 2.46
CA ILE A 107 3.82 -22.70 1.36
C ILE A 107 2.43 -23.14 0.84
N VAL A 108 2.13 -24.44 0.84
CA VAL A 108 0.92 -24.96 0.18
C VAL A 108 -0.36 -24.82 1.02
N ARG A 109 -0.29 -24.91 2.35
CA ARG A 109 -1.50 -25.03 3.18
C ARG A 109 -2.33 -23.75 3.28
N THR A 110 -1.70 -22.58 3.19
CA THR A 110 -2.35 -21.27 3.40
C THR A 110 -2.14 -20.29 2.24
N GLY A 111 -1.36 -20.67 1.21
CA GLY A 111 -0.99 -19.80 0.10
C GLY A 111 -2.18 -19.17 -0.63
N LYS A 112 -3.29 -19.90 -0.80
CA LYS A 112 -4.53 -19.35 -1.39
C LYS A 112 -5.13 -18.23 -0.53
N ALA A 113 -5.16 -18.39 0.79
CA ALA A 113 -5.70 -17.41 1.71
C ALA A 113 -4.78 -16.17 1.82
N LYS A 114 -3.45 -16.35 1.86
CA LYS A 114 -2.49 -15.23 1.77
C LYS A 114 -2.62 -14.47 0.45
N ARG A 115 -2.79 -15.21 -0.65
CA ARG A 115 -2.98 -14.62 -1.97
C ARG A 115 -4.24 -13.75 -2.01
N ALA A 116 -5.36 -14.29 -1.54
CA ALA A 116 -6.62 -13.55 -1.45
C ALA A 116 -6.47 -12.32 -0.54
N ALA A 117 -5.88 -12.48 0.64
CA ALA A 117 -5.66 -11.39 1.60
C ALA A 117 -4.87 -10.22 0.99
N LYS A 118 -3.72 -10.51 0.37
CA LYS A 118 -2.87 -9.53 -0.30
C LYS A 118 -3.59 -8.85 -1.47
N LEU A 119 -4.31 -9.61 -2.30
CA LEU A 119 -5.12 -9.03 -3.40
C LEU A 119 -6.17 -8.07 -2.89
N MET A 120 -6.90 -8.44 -1.82
CA MET A 120 -7.91 -7.58 -1.21
C MET A 120 -7.28 -6.29 -0.66
N ILE A 121 -6.14 -6.39 0.03
CA ILE A 121 -5.44 -5.19 0.53
C ILE A 121 -5.02 -4.27 -0.62
N VAL A 122 -4.43 -4.81 -1.69
CA VAL A 122 -3.96 -4.00 -2.81
C VAL A 122 -5.13 -3.32 -3.54
N TRP A 123 -6.20 -4.06 -3.85
CA TRP A 123 -7.40 -3.45 -4.44
C TRP A 123 -8.08 -2.47 -3.49
N GLY A 124 -8.02 -2.74 -2.19
CA GLY A 124 -8.43 -1.82 -1.14
C GLY A 124 -7.72 -0.47 -1.25
N PHE A 125 -6.39 -0.49 -1.37
CA PHE A 125 -5.60 0.71 -1.60
C PHE A 125 -5.87 1.40 -2.94
N ILE A 126 -6.11 0.64 -4.02
CA ILE A 126 -6.45 1.21 -5.33
C ILE A 126 -7.77 1.98 -5.23
N PHE A 127 -8.81 1.39 -4.64
CA PHE A 127 -10.08 2.08 -4.46
C PHE A 127 -10.00 3.25 -3.48
N ALA A 128 -9.19 3.13 -2.42
CA ALA A 128 -8.91 4.25 -1.53
C ALA A 128 -8.19 5.40 -2.27
N ALA A 129 -7.23 5.10 -3.14
CA ALA A 129 -6.54 6.11 -3.95
C ALA A 129 -7.50 6.82 -4.93
N ILE A 130 -8.38 6.06 -5.59
CA ILE A 130 -9.44 6.61 -6.45
C ILE A 130 -10.37 7.51 -5.64
N SER A 131 -10.84 7.02 -4.48
CA SER A 131 -11.68 7.77 -3.54
C SER A 131 -11.07 9.08 -3.13
N THR A 132 -9.82 9.07 -2.63
CA THR A 132 -9.12 10.27 -2.17
C THR A 132 -8.88 11.25 -3.32
N THR A 133 -8.53 10.76 -4.51
CA THR A 133 -8.33 11.61 -5.69
C THR A 133 -9.64 12.28 -6.11
N LEU A 134 -10.75 11.52 -6.17
CA LEU A 134 -12.05 12.06 -6.50
C LEU A 134 -12.53 13.06 -5.44
N ALA A 135 -12.36 12.75 -4.15
CA ALA A 135 -12.71 13.67 -3.06
C ALA A 135 -11.93 14.98 -3.19
N TYR A 136 -10.61 14.92 -3.41
CA TYR A 136 -9.78 16.11 -3.60
C TYR A 136 -10.21 16.97 -4.79
N LEU A 137 -10.65 16.35 -5.89
CA LEU A 137 -11.06 17.07 -7.11
C LEU A 137 -12.50 17.60 -7.06
N THR A 138 -13.39 16.97 -6.29
CA THR A 138 -14.84 17.23 -6.35
C THR A 138 -15.41 17.85 -5.09
N PHE A 139 -14.74 17.74 -3.94
CA PHE A 139 -15.26 18.27 -2.68
C PHE A 139 -14.75 19.70 -2.49
N PRO A 140 -15.65 20.67 -2.24
CA PRO A 140 -15.24 22.01 -1.88
C PRO A 140 -14.40 21.99 -0.59
N HIS A 141 -13.36 22.83 -0.58
CA HIS A 141 -12.45 22.90 0.57
C HIS A 141 -13.19 23.41 1.81
N ASN A 142 -12.91 22.81 2.97
CA ASN A 142 -13.60 23.07 4.25
C ASN A 142 -15.12 22.80 4.26
N GLU A 143 -15.61 21.98 3.35
CA GLU A 143 -17.01 21.57 3.31
C GLU A 143 -17.15 20.04 3.25
N ILE A 144 -18.18 19.52 3.91
CA ILE A 144 -18.49 18.09 3.96
C ILE A 144 -19.63 17.80 2.99
N VAL A 145 -19.34 17.07 1.92
CA VAL A 145 -20.35 16.61 0.95
C VAL A 145 -21.22 15.51 1.55
N LEU A 146 -22.50 15.76 1.79
CA LEU A 146 -23.40 14.87 2.53
C LEU A 146 -23.86 13.63 1.74
N ASN A 147 -23.76 13.66 0.41
CA ASN A 147 -24.32 12.61 -0.42
C ASN A 147 -23.50 11.30 -0.36
N LEU A 148 -24.07 10.25 0.24
CA LEU A 148 -23.48 8.92 0.36
C LEU A 148 -23.25 8.21 -0.98
N THR A 149 -24.01 8.55 -2.02
CA THR A 149 -23.87 7.96 -3.36
C THR A 149 -22.77 8.63 -4.19
N ASN A 150 -22.09 9.63 -3.64
CA ASN A 150 -20.95 10.24 -4.30
C ASN A 150 -19.88 9.15 -4.60
N PRO A 151 -19.36 9.06 -5.85
CA PRO A 151 -18.40 8.04 -6.24
C PRO A 151 -17.18 7.95 -5.31
N ALA A 152 -16.68 9.07 -4.80
CA ALA A 152 -15.56 9.08 -3.85
C ALA A 152 -15.90 8.24 -2.61
N ARG A 153 -17.05 8.48 -1.98
CA ARG A 153 -17.49 7.72 -0.79
C ARG A 153 -17.72 6.24 -1.11
N VAL A 154 -18.29 5.92 -2.26
CA VAL A 154 -18.53 4.52 -2.67
C VAL A 154 -17.22 3.77 -2.84
N PHE A 155 -16.26 4.32 -3.58
CA PHE A 155 -14.94 3.71 -3.72
C PHE A 155 -14.20 3.63 -2.38
N GLY A 156 -14.32 4.65 -1.53
CA GLY A 156 -13.74 4.65 -0.19
C GLY A 156 -14.29 3.51 0.69
N MET A 157 -15.61 3.30 0.67
CA MET A 157 -16.25 2.21 1.42
C MET A 157 -15.82 0.84 0.89
N ILE A 158 -15.86 0.62 -0.43
CA ILE A 158 -15.41 -0.64 -1.05
C ILE A 158 -13.94 -0.90 -0.71
N GLY A 159 -13.10 0.12 -0.84
CA GLY A 159 -11.69 0.07 -0.47
C GLY A 159 -11.48 -0.33 0.99
N GLY A 160 -12.20 0.34 1.90
CA GLY A 160 -12.18 0.05 3.33
C GLY A 160 -12.59 -1.39 3.67
N VAL A 161 -13.67 -1.91 3.08
CA VAL A 161 -14.09 -3.32 3.29
C VAL A 161 -12.98 -4.28 2.87
N LEU A 162 -12.41 -4.07 1.68
CA LEU A 162 -11.34 -4.93 1.19
C LEU A 162 -10.09 -4.87 2.06
N MET A 163 -9.70 -3.68 2.55
CA MET A 163 -8.59 -3.50 3.48
C MET A 163 -8.82 -4.22 4.81
N ILE A 164 -10.02 -4.10 5.40
CA ILE A 164 -10.38 -4.76 6.66
C ILE A 164 -10.36 -6.29 6.49
N VAL A 165 -11.12 -6.81 5.54
CA VAL A 165 -11.24 -8.26 5.33
C VAL A 165 -9.90 -8.87 4.92
N GLY A 166 -9.17 -8.20 4.02
CA GLY A 166 -7.84 -8.63 3.61
C GLY A 166 -6.85 -8.67 4.77
N SER A 167 -6.86 -7.66 5.64
CA SER A 167 -5.97 -7.62 6.82
C SER A 167 -6.34 -8.68 7.86
N LEU A 168 -7.62 -8.87 8.15
CA LEU A 168 -8.09 -9.91 9.06
C LEU A 168 -7.73 -11.31 8.55
N LEU A 169 -7.90 -11.55 7.25
CA LEU A 169 -7.52 -12.82 6.62
C LEU A 169 -6.01 -13.04 6.70
N TRP A 170 -5.20 -12.01 6.42
CA TRP A 170 -3.74 -12.07 6.57
C TRP A 170 -3.35 -12.42 8.00
N LEU A 171 -3.84 -11.66 8.99
CA LEU A 171 -3.54 -11.86 10.40
C LEU A 171 -3.98 -13.25 10.88
N SER A 172 -5.15 -13.73 10.44
CA SER A 172 -5.65 -15.07 10.76
C SER A 172 -4.72 -16.18 10.24
N VAL A 173 -4.23 -16.04 9.01
CA VAL A 173 -3.27 -16.99 8.45
C VAL A 173 -1.94 -16.94 9.20
N ARG A 174 -1.41 -15.74 9.46
CA ARG A 174 -0.12 -15.58 10.14
C ARG A 174 -0.15 -16.08 11.57
N TYR A 175 -1.25 -15.89 12.28
CA TYR A 175 -1.47 -16.44 13.61
C TYR A 175 -1.33 -17.98 13.63
N LYS A 176 -1.87 -18.65 12.60
CA LYS A 176 -1.81 -20.12 12.47
C LYS A 176 -0.42 -20.65 12.11
N GLU A 177 0.41 -19.85 11.44
CA GLU A 177 1.74 -20.27 10.97
C GLU A 177 2.85 -19.98 11.97
N VAL A 178 2.87 -18.77 12.53
CA VAL A 178 4.01 -18.31 13.35
C VAL A 178 3.92 -18.81 14.79
N ASN A 179 2.76 -19.40 15.19
CA ASN A 179 2.48 -19.92 16.53
C ASN A 179 3.00 -18.96 17.62
N TYR A 180 2.50 -17.73 17.59
CA TYR A 180 3.01 -16.63 18.40
C TYR A 180 3.04 -16.98 19.89
N ARG A 181 4.25 -17.01 20.48
CA ARG A 181 4.46 -17.26 21.91
C ARG A 181 4.56 -15.98 22.77
N GLY A 182 4.45 -14.78 22.19
CA GLY A 182 4.49 -13.51 22.94
C GLY A 182 4.08 -12.26 22.15
N TRP A 183 3.74 -11.17 22.87
CA TRP A 183 3.21 -9.92 22.28
C TRP A 183 4.21 -9.14 21.39
N TRP A 184 5.52 -9.25 21.63
CA TRP A 184 6.54 -8.50 20.87
C TRP A 184 6.73 -8.97 19.43
N HIS A 185 6.31 -10.20 19.10
CA HIS A 185 6.40 -10.73 17.73
C HIS A 185 5.46 -10.03 16.74
N TRP A 186 4.45 -9.32 17.24
CA TRP A 186 3.46 -8.61 16.45
C TRP A 186 3.97 -7.27 15.88
N LEU A 187 4.97 -6.64 16.50
CA LEU A 187 5.41 -5.27 16.15
C LEU A 187 6.31 -5.17 14.91
N GLY A 188 7.04 -6.24 14.55
CA GLY A 188 8.03 -6.20 13.45
C GLY A 188 7.50 -6.70 12.11
N ALA A 189 6.96 -7.92 12.08
CA ALA A 189 6.51 -8.56 10.83
C ALA A 189 5.06 -8.25 10.46
N GLU A 190 4.23 -7.88 11.44
CA GLU A 190 2.78 -7.71 11.27
C GLU A 190 2.35 -6.23 11.26
N TYR A 191 3.28 -5.28 11.36
CA TYR A 191 3.00 -3.83 11.30
C TYR A 191 2.07 -3.45 10.14
N LEU A 192 2.35 -3.99 8.95
CA LEU A 192 1.61 -3.66 7.73
C LEU A 192 0.14 -4.09 7.81
N PRO A 193 -0.23 -5.36 8.03
CA PRO A 193 -1.63 -5.74 8.15
C PRO A 193 -2.35 -5.05 9.32
N PHE A 194 -1.68 -4.75 10.44
CA PHE A 194 -2.32 -3.98 11.52
C PHE A 194 -2.63 -2.55 11.10
N LEU A 195 -1.69 -1.87 10.45
CA LEU A 195 -1.95 -0.51 9.98
C LEU A 195 -3.01 -0.46 8.90
N VAL A 196 -3.00 -1.41 7.96
CA VAL A 196 -4.04 -1.49 6.92
C VAL A 196 -5.41 -1.72 7.57
N LEU A 197 -5.49 -2.58 8.58
CA LEU A 197 -6.72 -2.78 9.37
C LEU A 197 -7.15 -1.49 10.08
N LEU A 198 -6.21 -0.79 10.73
CA LEU A 198 -6.49 0.44 11.46
C LEU A 198 -6.94 1.57 10.52
N ILE A 199 -6.33 1.71 9.34
CA ILE A 199 -6.75 2.65 8.29
C ILE A 199 -8.17 2.33 7.83
N GLY A 200 -8.47 1.04 7.57
CA GLY A 200 -9.81 0.61 7.17
C GLY A 200 -10.87 0.93 8.23
N ILE A 201 -10.64 0.52 9.49
CA ILE A 201 -11.57 0.76 10.60
C ILE A 201 -11.76 2.26 10.85
N SER A 202 -10.67 3.02 10.95
CA SER A 202 -10.73 4.46 11.19
C SER A 202 -11.44 5.21 10.05
N GLY A 203 -11.34 4.74 8.81
CA GLY A 203 -12.09 5.30 7.68
C GLY A 203 -13.61 5.12 7.82
N PHE A 204 -14.06 3.96 8.29
CA PHE A 204 -15.48 3.76 8.62
C PHE A 204 -15.95 4.58 9.82
N VAL A 205 -15.10 4.73 10.84
CA VAL A 205 -15.40 5.61 11.98
C VAL A 205 -15.54 7.06 11.51
N LEU A 206 -14.66 7.52 10.62
CA LEU A 206 -14.77 8.84 9.98
C LEU A 206 -16.07 8.97 9.20
N GLN A 207 -16.45 7.99 8.39
CA GLN A 207 -17.73 8.00 7.67
C GLN A 207 -18.93 8.08 8.62
N ALA A 208 -18.91 7.32 9.72
CA ALA A 208 -19.95 7.36 10.74
C ALA A 208 -20.03 8.73 11.44
N ALA A 209 -18.88 9.35 11.71
CA ALA A 209 -18.82 10.67 12.33
C ALA A 209 -19.33 11.77 11.39
N LEU A 210 -19.03 11.68 10.09
CA LEU A 210 -19.61 12.57 9.07
C LEU A 210 -21.14 12.46 9.02
N LEU A 211 -21.68 11.24 9.12
CA LEU A 211 -23.13 11.02 9.16
C LEU A 211 -23.78 11.54 10.45
N ALA A 212 -23.15 11.29 11.60
CA ALA A 212 -23.62 11.82 12.88
C ALA A 212 -23.63 13.35 12.89
N TYR A 213 -22.58 13.97 12.35
CA TYR A 213 -22.51 15.42 12.20
C TYR A 213 -23.56 15.95 11.23
N ALA A 214 -23.77 15.30 10.09
CA ALA A 214 -24.80 15.68 9.12
C ALA A 214 -26.22 15.66 9.72
N ALA A 215 -26.51 14.69 10.59
CA ALA A 215 -27.81 14.56 11.23
C ALA A 215 -28.05 15.58 12.35
N SER A 216 -27.00 16.08 13.00
CA SER A 216 -27.11 16.96 14.17
C SER A 216 -25.91 17.90 14.27
N PRO A 217 -25.78 18.88 13.36
CA PRO A 217 -24.55 19.63 13.23
C PRO A 217 -24.34 20.68 14.32
N ASP A 218 -25.40 21.10 15.01
CA ASP A 218 -25.32 21.96 16.20
C ASP A 218 -25.06 21.15 17.50
N SER A 219 -24.95 19.81 17.43
CA SER A 219 -24.65 18.96 18.60
C SER A 219 -23.16 18.99 18.94
N THR A 220 -22.84 19.37 20.18
CA THR A 220 -21.47 19.36 20.71
C THR A 220 -20.84 17.96 20.65
N ALA A 221 -21.63 16.92 20.89
CA ALA A 221 -21.17 15.53 20.81
C ALA A 221 -20.82 15.12 19.37
N ALA A 222 -21.62 15.56 18.39
CA ALA A 222 -21.38 15.24 16.98
C ALA A 222 -20.12 15.96 16.45
N VAL A 223 -19.92 17.22 16.83
CA VAL A 223 -18.69 17.97 16.53
C VAL A 223 -17.47 17.30 17.14
N ALA A 224 -17.53 16.95 18.44
CA ALA A 224 -16.42 16.29 19.13
C ALA A 224 -16.09 14.91 18.51
N PHE A 225 -17.11 14.14 18.14
CA PHE A 225 -16.93 12.86 17.47
C PHE A 225 -16.28 13.01 16.09
N LEU A 226 -16.69 14.02 15.31
CA LEU A 226 -16.06 14.34 14.03
C LEU A 226 -14.58 14.72 14.19
N TRP A 227 -14.26 15.61 15.14
CA TRP A 227 -12.88 15.97 15.45
C TRP A 227 -12.04 14.74 15.80
N PHE A 228 -12.53 13.89 16.69
CA PHE A 228 -11.87 12.65 17.06
C PHE A 228 -11.65 11.73 15.85
N ALA A 229 -12.69 11.51 15.05
CA ALA A 229 -12.64 10.57 13.93
C ALA A 229 -11.69 11.03 12.81
N VAL A 230 -11.63 12.33 12.55
CA VAL A 230 -10.67 12.92 11.59
C VAL A 230 -9.23 12.62 12.03
N HIS A 231 -8.89 12.86 13.29
CA HIS A 231 -7.54 12.61 13.81
C HIS A 231 -7.24 11.12 13.91
N LEU A 232 -8.20 10.33 14.36
CA LEU A 232 -8.11 8.88 14.42
C LEU A 232 -7.81 8.26 13.05
N HIS A 233 -8.28 8.87 11.95
CA HIS A 233 -8.01 8.40 10.61
C HIS A 233 -6.70 8.98 10.02
N ALA A 234 -6.47 10.28 10.17
CA ALA A 234 -5.30 10.95 9.62
C ALA A 234 -3.98 10.41 10.20
N ILE A 235 -3.95 10.13 11.50
CA ILE A 235 -2.74 9.65 12.19
C ILE A 235 -2.27 8.28 11.65
N PRO A 236 -3.11 7.21 11.59
CA PRO A 236 -2.74 5.93 10.98
C PRO A 236 -2.34 6.03 9.52
N VAL A 237 -3.00 6.89 8.74
CA VAL A 237 -2.65 7.09 7.32
C VAL A 237 -1.24 7.70 7.20
N ALA A 238 -0.93 8.73 7.99
CA ALA A 238 0.41 9.32 8.02
C ALA A 238 1.46 8.29 8.49
N LEU A 239 1.20 7.60 9.61
CA LEU A 239 2.07 6.53 10.13
C LEU A 239 2.34 5.41 9.12
N PHE A 240 1.32 5.04 8.34
CA PHE A 240 1.45 4.06 7.28
C PHE A 240 2.52 4.48 6.28
N PHE A 241 2.38 5.67 5.69
CA PHE A 241 3.35 6.15 4.71
C PHE A 241 4.72 6.45 5.32
N TRP A 242 4.75 6.97 6.54
CA TRP A 242 5.99 7.36 7.18
C TRP A 242 6.86 6.16 7.50
N ALA A 243 6.28 5.11 8.08
CA ALA A 243 7.03 3.90 8.40
C ALA A 243 7.03 2.87 7.26
N PHE A 244 6.29 3.06 6.17
CA PHE A 244 6.27 2.16 5.01
C PHE A 244 7.69 1.78 4.59
N PHE A 245 8.52 2.81 4.41
CA PHE A 245 9.91 2.66 4.02
C PHE A 245 10.83 2.16 5.13
N TRP A 246 10.39 2.06 6.37
CA TRP A 246 11.21 1.56 7.49
C TRP A 246 10.84 0.15 7.91
N THR A 247 9.80 -0.42 7.29
CA THR A 247 9.34 -1.79 7.49
C THR A 247 9.68 -2.66 6.30
N ASN A 248 9.30 -3.93 6.37
CA ASN A 248 9.43 -4.86 5.25
C ASN A 248 8.64 -4.38 4.03
N ALA A 249 7.67 -3.47 4.15
CA ALA A 249 6.77 -3.08 3.07
C ALA A 249 7.46 -2.46 1.84
N ASP A 250 8.66 -1.91 2.00
CA ASP A 250 9.41 -1.28 0.91
C ASP A 250 9.73 -2.23 -0.25
N HIS A 251 9.84 -3.54 0.01
CA HIS A 251 10.02 -4.55 -1.05
C HIS A 251 8.91 -4.50 -2.12
N ILE A 252 7.70 -4.07 -1.76
CA ILE A 252 6.55 -4.00 -2.68
C ILE A 252 6.84 -2.96 -3.77
N ILE A 253 7.35 -1.78 -3.40
CA ILE A 253 7.69 -0.72 -4.35
C ILE A 253 8.83 -1.17 -5.26
N TYR A 254 9.88 -1.77 -4.69
CA TYR A 254 11.00 -2.25 -5.50
C TYR A 254 10.61 -3.37 -6.46
N ALA A 255 9.80 -4.33 -6.02
CA ALA A 255 9.31 -5.40 -6.87
C ALA A 255 8.40 -4.87 -7.99
N PHE A 256 7.62 -3.83 -7.72
CA PHE A 256 6.80 -3.15 -8.72
C PHE A 256 7.67 -2.45 -9.78
N LEU A 257 8.65 -1.65 -9.35
CA LEU A 257 9.59 -0.97 -10.26
C LEU A 257 10.42 -1.97 -11.07
N TRP A 258 10.81 -3.10 -10.49
CA TRP A 258 11.51 -4.17 -11.18
C TRP A 258 10.67 -4.75 -12.33
N ARG A 259 9.38 -5.03 -12.11
CA ARG A 259 8.51 -5.57 -13.15
C ARG A 259 8.32 -4.60 -14.32
N ILE A 260 8.25 -3.29 -14.04
CA ILE A 260 8.24 -2.27 -15.11
C ILE A 260 9.49 -2.39 -15.97
N GLN A 261 10.66 -2.49 -15.34
CA GLN A 261 11.94 -2.63 -16.03
C GLN A 261 12.02 -3.93 -16.84
N GLU A 262 11.50 -5.03 -16.29
CA GLU A 262 11.46 -6.32 -16.98
C GLU A 262 10.57 -6.32 -18.21
N TYR A 263 9.43 -5.63 -18.17
CA TYR A 263 8.62 -5.44 -19.37
C TYR A 263 9.32 -4.59 -20.42
N ALA A 264 10.03 -3.53 -19.99
CA ALA A 264 10.82 -2.70 -20.90
C ALA A 264 11.97 -3.49 -21.54
N ASP A 265 12.66 -4.33 -20.78
CA ASP A 265 13.76 -5.15 -21.28
C ASP A 265 13.26 -6.22 -22.26
N LYS A 266 12.16 -6.92 -21.93
CA LYS A 266 11.54 -7.93 -22.81
C LYS A 266 11.06 -7.35 -24.14
N GLU A 267 10.57 -6.10 -24.16
CA GLU A 267 10.17 -5.46 -25.42
C GLU A 267 11.37 -5.18 -26.34
N ILE A 268 12.58 -5.02 -25.78
CA ILE A 268 13.79 -4.62 -26.52
C ILE A 268 14.72 -5.80 -26.82
N ALA A 269 14.80 -6.77 -25.92
CA ALA A 269 15.65 -7.95 -26.04
C ALA A 269 14.88 -9.23 -26.45
N GLY A 270 13.55 -9.16 -26.57
CA GLY A 270 12.70 -10.30 -26.94
C GLY A 270 12.62 -11.35 -25.83
N ALA A 271 12.74 -12.64 -26.19
CA ALA A 271 12.70 -13.75 -25.22
C ALA A 271 13.97 -13.86 -24.35
N MET A 272 15.06 -13.19 -24.74
CA MET A 272 16.34 -13.20 -24.05
C MET A 272 16.39 -12.00 -23.10
N THR A 273 15.84 -12.14 -21.89
CA THR A 273 15.97 -11.11 -20.85
C THR A 273 17.46 -10.89 -20.53
N ARG A 274 17.92 -9.65 -20.54
CA ARG A 274 19.26 -9.26 -20.07
C ARG A 274 19.27 -9.10 -18.55
N LEU A 275 18.09 -9.05 -17.94
CA LEU A 275 17.95 -8.99 -16.50
C LEU A 275 18.20 -10.37 -15.85
N PRO A 276 18.84 -10.41 -14.67
CA PRO A 276 19.01 -11.64 -13.90
C PRO A 276 17.67 -12.32 -13.59
N PRO A 277 17.64 -13.67 -13.50
CA PRO A 277 16.42 -14.42 -13.24
C PRO A 277 15.79 -14.04 -11.90
N THR A 278 14.45 -14.01 -11.85
CA THR A 278 13.65 -13.59 -10.69
C THR A 278 13.55 -14.63 -9.56
N SER A 279 14.22 -15.77 -9.70
CA SER A 279 14.25 -16.87 -8.73
C SER A 279 15.69 -17.33 -8.53
N ILE A 280 16.22 -17.21 -7.31
CA ILE A 280 17.41 -17.95 -6.88
C ILE A 280 16.93 -19.38 -6.69
N PRO A 281 17.66 -20.34 -7.24
CA PRO A 281 17.45 -21.74 -6.94
C PRO A 281 17.50 -21.96 -5.41
N PRO A 282 16.68 -22.89 -4.87
CA PRO A 282 16.50 -23.05 -3.43
C PRO A 282 17.85 -23.16 -2.72
N LEU A 283 18.13 -22.35 -1.71
CA LEU A 283 19.40 -22.39 -0.99
C LEU A 283 19.25 -23.18 0.31
N ASN A 284 20.25 -23.99 0.66
CA ASN A 284 20.29 -24.67 1.96
C ASN A 284 20.66 -23.68 3.09
N LYS A 285 20.68 -24.15 4.35
CA LYS A 285 21.03 -23.33 5.53
C LYS A 285 22.45 -22.73 5.49
N SER A 286 23.32 -23.20 4.60
CA SER A 286 24.67 -22.65 4.39
C SER A 286 24.78 -21.74 3.16
N GLY A 287 23.66 -21.41 2.51
CA GLY A 287 23.61 -20.52 1.36
C GLY A 287 24.04 -21.16 0.04
N LYS A 288 24.13 -22.50 -0.02
CA LYS A 288 24.44 -23.24 -1.26
C LYS A 288 23.17 -23.65 -1.98
N GLU A 289 23.22 -23.59 -3.31
CA GLU A 289 22.17 -24.03 -4.21
C GLU A 289 21.82 -25.51 -4.03
N ILE A 290 20.52 -25.78 -3.85
CA ILE A 290 19.91 -27.11 -3.83
C ILE A 290 19.57 -27.45 -5.28
N GLN A 291 20.25 -28.46 -5.81
CA GLN A 291 20.02 -28.98 -7.15
C GLN A 291 18.60 -29.58 -7.25
N PRO A 292 17.88 -29.38 -8.36
CA PRO A 292 16.57 -29.99 -8.56
C PRO A 292 16.71 -31.51 -8.69
N GLY A 293 16.00 -32.27 -7.83
CA GLY A 293 16.02 -33.75 -7.84
C GLY A 293 16.20 -34.45 -6.49
N TYR A 294 16.11 -33.72 -5.37
CA TYR A 294 16.10 -34.27 -4.00
C TYR A 294 14.78 -33.97 -3.31
#